data_AF-A0AAQ3XTK1-F1
#
_entry.id   AF-A0AAQ3XTK1-F1
#
_cell.length_a   1.000
_cell.length_b   1.000
_cell.length_c   1.000
_cell.angle_alpha   90.00
_cell.angle_beta   90.00
_cell.angle_gamma   90.00
#
_symmetry.space_group_name_H-M   'P 1'
#
loop_
_entity.id
_entity.type
_entity.pdbx_description
1 polymer ?
#
loop_
_entity_poly.entity_id
_entity_poly.type
_entity_poly.pdbx_seq_one_letter_code
_entity_poly.pdbx_strand_id
1 'polypeptide(L)'
;MNWERFEAIRTMVSSNLPTSRHHGAPKHGEALLAGLIRCRRCCRKLTLCYSGMKHHIPRYSCSRGWMDNGEPRCIAFGGLRVDDAIEEALLGVVGPGAVAAATVAAAEATHQKEQVREALGRDLEAARYAADRAFRQYDAADPANRLVAAELEGRRNRSLARVAEVEIAAHDAAVFAVRACETN
;
A
#
# COMPACT_ATOMS: atom_id res chain seq x y z
N MET A 1 -8.35 13.77 -19.22
CA MET A 1 -8.10 12.31 -19.24
C MET A 1 -7.14 12.06 -20.39
N ASN A 2 -5.94 11.51 -20.16
CA ASN A 2 -4.97 11.30 -21.25
C ASN A 2 -5.37 10.09 -22.12
N TRP A 3 -4.87 10.05 -23.36
CA TRP A 3 -5.20 9.01 -24.34
C TRP A 3 -4.74 7.61 -23.89
N GLU A 4 -3.55 7.53 -23.29
CA GLU A 4 -2.99 6.27 -22.77
C GLU A 4 -3.88 5.63 -21.69
N ARG A 5 -4.40 6.42 -20.74
CA ARG A 5 -5.31 5.93 -19.71
C ARG A 5 -6.64 5.45 -20.30
N PHE A 6 -7.12 6.11 -21.36
CA PHE A 6 -8.32 5.67 -22.07
C PHE A 6 -8.11 4.31 -22.76
N GLU A 7 -6.99 4.12 -23.45
CA GLU A 7 -6.63 2.83 -24.07
C GLU A 7 -6.44 1.73 -23.03
N ALA A 8 -5.74 2.02 -21.93
CA ALA A 8 -5.57 1.08 -20.82
C ALA A 8 -6.91 0.62 -20.23
N ILE A 9 -7.85 1.55 -20.03
CA ILE A 9 -9.20 1.22 -19.55
C ILE A 9 -9.95 0.37 -20.57
N ARG A 10 -9.88 0.69 -21.87
CA ARG A 10 -10.53 -0.12 -22.92
C ARG A 10 -10.01 -1.55 -22.96
N THR A 11 -8.69 -1.72 -22.85
CA THR A 11 -8.06 -3.05 -22.80
C THR A 11 -8.55 -3.83 -21.58
N MET A 12 -8.55 -3.21 -20.40
CA MET A 12 -9.05 -3.83 -19.16
C MET A 12 -10.52 -4.24 -19.26
N VAL A 13 -11.38 -3.37 -19.79
CA VAL A 13 -12.81 -3.69 -19.99
C VAL A 13 -12.97 -4.87 -20.95
N SER A 14 -12.19 -4.91 -22.03
CA SER A 14 -12.25 -6.00 -23.00
C SER A 14 -11.83 -7.36 -22.39
N SER A 15 -10.80 -7.40 -21.55
CA SER A 15 -10.36 -8.63 -20.86
C SER A 15 -11.34 -9.11 -19.79
N ASN A 16 -12.14 -8.19 -19.23
CA ASN A 16 -13.11 -8.49 -18.19
C ASN A 16 -14.44 -9.02 -18.72
N LEU A 17 -14.67 -8.94 -20.04
CA LEU A 17 -15.87 -9.49 -20.66
C LEU A 17 -15.97 -11.00 -20.40
N PRO A 18 -17.10 -11.52 -19.89
CA PRO A 18 -17.26 -12.93 -19.51
C PRO A 18 -17.41 -13.87 -20.73
N THR A 19 -16.97 -13.44 -21.92
CA THR A 19 -17.08 -14.20 -23.17
C THR A 19 -16.04 -15.31 -23.23
N SER A 20 -16.23 -16.26 -24.14
CA SER A 20 -15.38 -17.45 -24.20
C SER A 20 -13.91 -17.15 -24.45
N ARG A 21 -13.50 -16.01 -25.03
CA ARG A 21 -12.10 -15.71 -25.39
C ARG A 21 -11.28 -15.05 -24.28
N HIS A 22 -11.90 -14.30 -23.38
CA HIS A 22 -11.20 -13.56 -22.33
C HIS A 22 -11.33 -14.25 -20.99
N HIS A 23 -10.50 -13.97 -19.99
CA HIS A 23 -10.59 -14.62 -18.69
C HIS A 23 -11.86 -14.19 -17.91
N GLY A 24 -12.36 -12.99 -18.19
CA GLY A 24 -13.45 -12.38 -17.44
C GLY A 24 -12.93 -11.66 -16.19
N ALA A 25 -13.78 -10.87 -15.56
CA ALA A 25 -13.41 -10.18 -14.32
C ALA A 25 -13.13 -11.19 -13.19
N PRO A 26 -12.16 -10.89 -12.30
CA PRO A 26 -11.99 -11.61 -11.04
C PRO A 26 -13.32 -11.69 -10.29
N LYS A 27 -13.66 -12.87 -9.77
CA LYS A 27 -14.89 -13.10 -9.01
C LYS A 27 -14.58 -13.33 -7.55
N HIS A 28 -15.57 -13.08 -6.69
CA HIS A 28 -15.48 -13.44 -5.28
C HIS A 28 -15.44 -14.98 -5.11
N GLY A 29 -14.56 -15.46 -4.24
CA GLY A 29 -14.44 -16.86 -3.85
C GLY A 29 -12.98 -17.33 -3.75
N GLU A 30 -12.78 -18.53 -3.21
CA GLU A 30 -11.44 -19.08 -2.91
C GLU A 30 -10.76 -19.76 -4.12
N ALA A 31 -11.43 -19.86 -5.26
CA ALA A 31 -10.89 -20.52 -6.45
C ALA A 31 -9.87 -19.67 -7.20
N LEU A 32 -8.63 -20.13 -7.30
CA LEU A 32 -7.53 -19.41 -7.96
C LEU A 32 -7.71 -19.30 -9.48
N LEU A 33 -8.27 -20.35 -10.11
CA LEU A 33 -8.30 -20.50 -11.57
C LEU A 33 -9.66 -20.15 -12.19
N ALA A 34 -10.47 -19.37 -11.46
CA ALA A 34 -11.79 -18.93 -11.90
C ALA A 34 -11.73 -18.26 -13.29
N GLY A 35 -12.35 -18.88 -14.30
CA GLY A 35 -12.38 -18.34 -15.66
C GLY A 35 -11.09 -18.48 -16.48
N LEU A 36 -10.03 -19.06 -15.90
CA LEU A 36 -8.73 -19.25 -16.56
C LEU A 36 -8.66 -20.60 -17.29
N ILE A 37 -9.18 -21.66 -16.68
CA ILE A 37 -9.01 -23.02 -17.17
C ILE A 37 -10.13 -23.49 -18.11
N ARG A 38 -9.75 -24.34 -19.06
CA ARG A 38 -10.65 -24.93 -20.07
C ARG A 38 -10.65 -26.44 -20.00
N CYS A 39 -11.77 -27.01 -20.39
CA CYS A 39 -11.91 -28.45 -20.56
C CYS A 39 -11.05 -28.95 -21.72
N ARG A 40 -10.15 -29.91 -21.48
CA ARG A 40 -9.36 -30.54 -22.53
C ARG A 40 -10.19 -31.31 -23.56
N ARG A 41 -11.39 -31.79 -23.18
CA ARG A 41 -12.24 -32.62 -24.06
C ARG A 41 -13.06 -31.81 -25.06
N CYS A 42 -13.66 -30.69 -24.60
CA CYS A 42 -14.59 -29.90 -25.42
C CYS A 42 -14.21 -28.41 -25.53
N CYS A 43 -13.05 -28.01 -24.99
CA CYS A 43 -12.49 -26.66 -25.04
C CYS A 43 -13.33 -25.53 -24.41
N ARG A 44 -14.49 -25.87 -23.84
CA ARG A 44 -15.33 -24.93 -23.07
C ARG A 44 -14.64 -24.57 -21.76
N LYS A 45 -14.85 -23.34 -21.30
CA LYS A 45 -14.37 -22.91 -19.98
C LYS A 45 -14.99 -23.74 -18.88
N LEU A 46 -14.19 -24.05 -17.86
CA LEU A 46 -14.71 -24.69 -16.67
C LEU A 46 -15.45 -23.64 -15.82
N THR A 47 -16.59 -24.05 -15.30
CA THR A 47 -17.38 -23.29 -14.33
C THR A 47 -17.02 -23.74 -12.92
N LEU A 48 -17.24 -22.85 -11.95
CA LEU A 48 -17.07 -23.16 -10.54
C LEU A 48 -18.39 -23.55 -9.90
N CYS A 49 -18.33 -24.57 -9.07
CA CYS A 49 -19.37 -24.88 -8.09
C CYS A 49 -18.71 -24.92 -6.71
N TYR A 50 -19.33 -24.29 -5.73
CA TYR A 50 -18.82 -24.32 -4.35
C TYR A 50 -19.61 -25.34 -3.53
N SER A 51 -18.88 -26.08 -2.69
CA SER A 51 -19.42 -27.15 -1.85
C SER A 51 -18.94 -26.99 -0.40
N GLY A 52 -19.32 -27.94 0.45
CA GLY A 52 -19.02 -27.92 1.88
C GLY A 52 -19.99 -27.07 2.70
N MET A 53 -19.93 -27.23 4.03
CA MET A 53 -20.91 -26.65 4.96
C MET A 53 -20.95 -25.12 4.95
N LYS A 54 -19.85 -24.46 4.58
CA LYS A 54 -19.76 -23.00 4.44
C LYS A 54 -19.60 -22.52 2.98
N HIS A 55 -19.88 -23.36 1.98
CA HIS A 55 -19.78 -23.01 0.55
C HIS A 55 -18.42 -22.40 0.12
N HIS A 56 -17.32 -22.87 0.69
CA HIS A 56 -15.97 -22.36 0.40
C HIS A 56 -15.14 -23.33 -0.45
N ILE A 57 -15.50 -24.62 -0.51
CA ILE A 57 -14.69 -25.62 -1.20
C ILE A 57 -14.96 -25.55 -2.72
N PRO A 58 -13.99 -25.09 -3.54
CA PRO A 58 -14.20 -24.93 -4.97
C PRO A 58 -14.18 -26.28 -5.70
N ARG A 59 -15.01 -26.41 -6.73
CA ARG A 59 -15.03 -27.52 -7.67
C ARG A 59 -15.10 -26.98 -9.09
N TYR A 60 -14.13 -27.37 -9.92
CA TYR A 60 -14.15 -27.05 -11.34
C TYR A 60 -14.98 -28.08 -12.09
N SER A 61 -15.92 -27.62 -12.92
CA SER A 61 -16.81 -28.49 -13.68
C SER A 61 -17.02 -27.97 -15.10
N CYS A 62 -17.02 -28.88 -16.07
CA CYS A 62 -17.40 -28.57 -17.44
C CYS A 62 -18.91 -28.80 -17.59
N SER A 63 -19.71 -27.79 -17.21
CA SER A 63 -21.17 -27.88 -17.15
C SER A 63 -21.88 -27.27 -18.37
N ARG A 64 -21.24 -26.36 -19.11
CA ARG A 64 -21.89 -25.58 -20.19
C ARG A 64 -22.50 -26.42 -21.31
N GLY A 65 -21.83 -27.50 -21.74
CA GLY A 65 -22.42 -28.41 -22.74
C GLY A 65 -23.73 -29.05 -22.25
N TRP A 66 -23.77 -29.44 -20.97
CA TRP A 66 -24.96 -30.01 -20.36
C TRP A 66 -26.06 -28.95 -20.12
N MET A 67 -25.71 -27.76 -19.61
CA MET A 67 -26.68 -26.70 -19.32
C MET A 67 -27.23 -26.03 -20.57
N ASP A 68 -26.37 -25.74 -21.55
CA ASP A 68 -26.75 -24.95 -22.72
C ASP A 68 -27.37 -25.84 -23.82
N ASN A 69 -26.93 -27.11 -23.93
CA ASN A 69 -27.27 -27.99 -25.05
C ASN A 69 -27.82 -29.37 -24.65
N GLY A 70 -27.95 -29.68 -23.36
CA GLY A 70 -28.36 -31.01 -22.89
C GLY A 70 -27.34 -32.13 -23.17
N GLU A 71 -26.07 -31.79 -23.46
CA GLU A 71 -25.01 -32.77 -23.68
C GLU A 71 -24.72 -33.61 -22.42
N PRO A 72 -24.13 -34.82 -22.54
CA PRO A 72 -23.70 -35.60 -21.38
C PRO A 72 -22.73 -34.83 -20.46
N ARG A 73 -22.69 -35.20 -19.18
CA ARG A 73 -21.74 -34.61 -18.22
C ARG A 73 -20.29 -34.80 -18.69
N CYS A 74 -19.51 -33.72 -18.61
CA CYS A 74 -18.10 -33.71 -18.96
C CYS A 74 -17.22 -33.74 -17.70
N ILE A 75 -15.95 -33.33 -17.80
CA ILE A 75 -14.99 -33.41 -16.69
C ILE A 75 -15.41 -32.53 -15.50
N ALA A 76 -15.17 -33.02 -14.28
CA ALA A 76 -15.29 -32.24 -13.06
C ALA A 76 -14.34 -32.77 -11.99
N PHE A 77 -13.71 -31.88 -11.24
CA PHE A 77 -12.70 -32.21 -10.22
C PHE A 77 -12.66 -31.15 -9.10
N GLY A 78 -12.14 -31.52 -7.94
CA GLY A 78 -12.00 -30.61 -6.80
C GLY A 78 -10.92 -29.55 -7.05
N GLY A 79 -11.15 -28.32 -6.58
CA GLY A 79 -10.28 -27.18 -6.83
C GLY A 79 -9.05 -27.10 -5.94
N LEU A 80 -9.15 -27.51 -4.67
CA LEU A 80 -8.08 -27.34 -3.68
C LEU A 80 -6.71 -27.83 -4.18
N ARG A 81 -6.58 -29.11 -4.54
CA ARG A 81 -5.29 -29.68 -4.95
C ARG A 81 -4.71 -29.09 -6.24
N VAL A 82 -5.55 -28.61 -7.16
CA VAL A 82 -5.05 -27.98 -8.41
C VAL A 82 -4.63 -26.55 -8.15
N ASP A 83 -5.36 -25.85 -7.28
CA ASP A 83 -5.08 -24.48 -6.89
C ASP A 83 -3.78 -24.45 -6.07
N ASP A 84 -3.62 -25.34 -5.08
CA ASP A 84 -2.39 -25.49 -4.28
C ASP A 84 -1.15 -25.71 -5.17
N ALA A 85 -1.25 -26.63 -6.14
CA ALA A 85 -0.13 -26.96 -7.02
C ALA A 85 0.26 -25.78 -7.94
N ILE A 86 -0.72 -24.99 -8.38
CA ILE A 86 -0.45 -23.81 -9.20
C ILE A 86 0.05 -22.65 -8.34
N GLU A 87 -0.48 -22.49 -7.13
CA GLU A 87 0.00 -21.53 -6.14
C GLU A 87 1.48 -21.78 -5.82
N GLU A 88 1.86 -23.03 -5.52
CA GLU A 88 3.25 -23.40 -5.26
C GLU A 88 4.16 -23.07 -6.45
N ALA A 89 3.75 -23.45 -7.67
CA ALA A 89 4.51 -23.15 -8.88
C ALA A 89 4.63 -21.64 -9.13
N LEU A 90 3.56 -20.88 -8.90
CA LEU A 90 3.55 -19.43 -9.05
C LEU A 90 4.47 -18.78 -8.03
N LEU A 91 4.32 -19.11 -6.75
CA LEU A 91 5.15 -18.58 -5.66
C LEU A 91 6.63 -18.95 -5.83
N GLY A 92 6.94 -20.12 -6.38
CA GLY A 92 8.31 -20.48 -6.75
C GLY A 92 8.93 -19.51 -7.78
N VAL A 93 8.13 -18.93 -8.68
CA VAL A 93 8.58 -17.98 -9.70
C VAL A 93 8.60 -16.54 -9.20
N VAL A 94 7.50 -16.07 -8.58
CA VAL A 94 7.39 -14.66 -8.14
C VAL A 94 7.97 -14.40 -6.75
N GLY A 95 8.07 -15.41 -5.89
CA GLY A 95 8.50 -15.28 -4.50
C GLY A 95 9.85 -14.57 -4.33
N PRO A 96 10.93 -14.98 -5.03
CA PRO A 96 12.23 -14.31 -4.90
C PRO A 96 12.18 -12.82 -5.27
N GLY A 97 11.46 -12.47 -6.34
CA GLY A 97 11.27 -11.10 -6.76
C GLY A 97 10.42 -10.29 -5.77
N ALA A 98 9.38 -10.90 -5.21
CA ALA A 98 8.54 -10.27 -4.19
C ALA A 98 9.33 -9.98 -2.91
N VAL A 99 10.16 -10.92 -2.45
CA VAL A 99 11.04 -10.74 -1.28
C VAL A 99 12.06 -9.64 -1.54
N ALA A 100 12.74 -9.64 -2.69
CA ALA A 100 13.69 -8.60 -3.06
C ALA A 100 13.04 -7.20 -3.16
N ALA A 101 11.84 -7.12 -3.72
CA ALA A 101 11.10 -5.86 -3.78
C ALA A 101 10.69 -5.38 -2.38
N ALA A 102 10.25 -6.30 -1.51
CA ALA A 102 9.87 -5.98 -0.14
C ALA A 102 11.06 -5.47 0.69
N THR A 103 12.25 -6.07 0.53
CA THR A 103 13.45 -5.62 1.24
C THR A 103 13.90 -4.23 0.78
N VAL A 104 13.86 -3.96 -0.53
CA VAL A 104 14.15 -2.63 -1.08
C VAL A 104 13.15 -1.59 -0.56
N ALA A 105 11.85 -1.89 -0.63
CA ALA A 105 10.82 -0.98 -0.14
C ALA A 105 10.96 -0.69 1.36
N ALA A 106 11.33 -1.70 2.17
CA ALA A 106 11.59 -1.53 3.60
C ALA A 106 12.83 -0.65 3.87
N ALA A 107 13.88 -0.82 3.07
CA ALA A 107 15.08 0.03 3.16
C ALA A 107 14.77 1.48 2.78
N GLU A 108 14.03 1.70 1.68
CA GLU A 108 13.60 3.03 1.24
C GLU A 108 12.71 3.72 2.28
N ALA A 109 11.75 2.99 2.86
CA ALA A 109 10.90 3.52 3.92
C ALA A 109 11.70 3.92 5.17
N THR A 110 12.70 3.12 5.54
CA THR A 110 13.62 3.46 6.64
C THR A 110 14.43 4.71 6.30
N HIS A 111 14.97 4.80 5.10
CA HIS A 111 15.75 5.95 4.65
C HIS A 111 14.92 7.24 4.62
N GLN A 112 13.68 7.18 4.14
CA GLN A 112 12.77 8.33 4.16
C GLN A 112 12.48 8.81 5.60
N LYS A 113 12.27 7.88 6.54
CA LYS A 113 12.10 8.21 7.97
C LYS A 113 13.35 8.89 8.55
N GLU A 114 14.53 8.40 8.20
CA GLU A 114 15.80 8.98 8.64
C GLU A 114 16.01 10.39 8.09
N GLN A 115 15.72 10.61 6.79
CA GLN A 115 15.78 11.94 6.19
C GLN A 115 14.85 12.95 6.88
N VAL A 116 13.62 12.55 7.21
CA VAL A 116 12.67 13.41 7.96
C VAL A 116 13.22 13.72 9.35
N ARG A 117 13.78 12.72 10.05
CA ARG A 117 14.38 12.90 11.37
C ARG A 117 15.58 13.84 11.34
N GLU A 118 16.46 13.69 10.35
CA GLU A 118 17.61 14.58 10.16
C GLU A 118 17.17 16.01 9.87
N ALA A 119 16.18 16.20 8.99
CA ALA A 119 15.65 17.53 8.67
C ALA A 119 15.07 18.21 9.91
N LEU A 120 14.24 17.51 10.69
CA LEU A 120 13.69 18.02 11.95
C LEU A 120 14.79 18.32 12.98
N GLY A 121 15.84 17.50 13.02
CA GLY A 121 17.02 17.74 13.86
C GLY A 121 17.73 19.05 13.52
N ARG A 122 17.96 19.32 12.22
CA ARG A 122 18.57 20.57 11.74
C ARG A 122 17.68 21.77 12.02
N ASP A 123 16.36 21.65 11.82
CA ASP A 123 15.41 22.71 12.12
C ASP A 123 15.39 23.06 13.62
N LEU A 124 15.47 22.04 14.48
CA LEU A 124 15.52 22.23 15.92
C LEU A 124 16.82 22.93 16.36
N GLU A 125 17.95 22.53 15.80
CA GLU A 125 19.25 23.17 16.05
C GLU A 125 19.23 24.65 15.63
N ALA A 126 18.72 24.94 14.44
CA ALA A 126 18.58 26.31 13.94
C ALA A 126 17.64 27.16 14.83
N ALA A 127 16.51 26.60 15.27
CA ALA A 127 15.58 27.28 16.17
C ALA A 127 16.20 27.58 17.53
N ARG A 128 16.93 26.62 18.11
CA ARG A 128 17.64 26.79 19.39
C ARG A 128 18.73 27.84 19.29
N TYR A 129 19.50 27.83 18.20
CA TYR A 129 20.51 28.86 17.95
C TYR A 129 19.89 30.26 17.84
N ALA A 130 18.76 30.40 17.14
CA ALA A 130 18.06 31.66 17.02
C ALA A 130 17.53 32.17 18.37
N ALA A 131 16.99 31.27 19.20
CA ALA A 131 16.53 31.60 20.55
C ALA A 131 17.67 32.06 21.46
N ASP A 132 18.81 31.35 21.46
CA ASP A 132 20.00 31.73 22.22
C ASP A 132 20.55 33.10 21.78
N ARG A 133 20.61 33.34 20.45
CA ARG A 133 21.01 34.64 19.92
C ARG A 133 20.06 35.76 20.35
N ALA A 134 18.74 35.54 20.30
CA ALA A 134 17.75 36.52 20.72
C ALA A 134 17.83 36.79 22.23
N PHE A 135 18.12 35.77 23.04
CA PHE A 135 18.37 35.91 24.47
C PHE A 135 19.59 36.80 24.73
N ARG A 136 20.74 36.51 24.10
CA ARG A 136 21.95 37.32 24.25
C ARG A 136 21.76 38.78 23.82
N GLN A 137 20.95 39.04 22.79
CA GLN A 137 20.61 40.40 22.37
C GLN A 137 19.77 41.14 23.41
N TYR A 138 18.77 40.46 23.99
CA TYR A 138 17.93 41.01 25.05
C TYR A 138 18.74 41.28 26.33
N ASP A 139 19.59 40.35 26.74
CA ASP A 139 20.41 40.45 27.95
C ASP A 139 21.43 41.60 27.88
N ALA A 140 21.95 41.89 26.68
CA ALA A 140 22.87 43.02 26.45
C ALA A 140 22.18 44.39 26.33
N ALA A 141 20.84 44.46 26.32
CA ALA A 141 20.11 45.70 26.12
C ALA A 141 20.02 46.54 27.41
N ASP A 142 20.22 47.86 27.30
CA ASP A 142 20.04 48.78 28.43
C ASP A 142 18.55 48.85 28.84
N PRO A 143 18.19 48.53 30.10
CA PRO A 143 16.81 48.62 30.58
C PRO A 143 16.18 50.01 30.48
N ALA A 144 16.98 51.08 30.45
CA ALA A 144 16.48 52.45 30.26
C ALA A 144 15.89 52.65 28.86
N ASN A 145 16.32 51.88 27.86
CA ASN A 145 15.81 51.91 26.49
C ASN A 145 14.56 51.03 26.34
N ARG A 146 13.49 51.39 27.05
CA ARG A 146 12.27 50.58 27.21
C ARG A 146 11.66 50.06 25.91
N LEU A 147 11.65 50.87 24.84
CA LEU A 147 11.11 50.45 23.54
C LEU A 147 11.96 49.37 22.86
N VAL A 148 13.29 49.48 22.96
CA VAL A 148 14.23 48.50 22.41
C VAL A 148 14.15 47.20 23.21
N ALA A 149 14.12 47.30 24.55
CA ALA A 149 13.97 46.16 25.43
C ALA A 149 12.67 45.38 25.15
N ALA A 150 11.54 46.07 24.98
CA ALA A 150 10.26 45.45 24.66
C ALA A 150 10.26 44.74 23.29
N GLU A 151 10.86 45.32 22.25
CA GLU A 151 10.96 44.67 20.94
C GLU A 151 11.89 43.43 20.98
N LEU A 152 13.02 43.51 21.70
CA LEU A 152 13.94 42.38 21.86
C LEU A 152 13.31 41.25 22.68
N GLU A 153 12.52 41.57 23.71
CA GLU A 153 11.71 40.60 24.44
C GLU A 153 10.70 39.91 23.51
N GLY A 154 9.99 40.69 22.67
CA GLY A 154 9.08 40.15 21.67
C GLY A 154 9.78 39.19 20.70
N ARG A 155 10.98 39.52 20.22
CA ARG A 155 11.80 38.64 19.36
C ARG A 155 12.24 37.37 20.08
N ARG A 156 12.65 37.48 21.35
CA ARG A 156 13.01 36.34 22.20
C ARG A 156 11.82 35.40 22.36
N ASN A 157 10.64 35.94 22.68
CA ASN A 157 9.43 35.15 22.88
C ASN A 157 9.00 34.43 21.59
N ARG A 158 9.06 35.09 20.42
CA ARG A 158 8.82 34.44 19.13
C ARG A 158 9.81 33.32 18.84
N SER A 159 11.08 33.50 19.18
CA SER A 159 12.12 32.48 18.97
C SER A 159 11.92 31.27 19.89
N LEU A 160 11.52 31.48 21.15
CA LEU A 160 11.17 30.41 22.08
C LEU A 160 9.91 29.66 21.65
N ALA A 161 8.88 30.36 21.17
CA ALA A 161 7.69 29.73 20.60
C ALA A 161 8.05 28.84 19.41
N ARG A 162 8.96 29.29 18.54
CA ARG A 162 9.44 28.50 17.41
C ARG A 162 10.18 27.23 17.85
N VAL A 163 10.99 27.29 18.90
CA VAL A 163 11.63 26.09 19.46
C VAL A 163 10.57 25.08 19.91
N ALA A 164 9.58 25.54 20.68
CA ALA A 164 8.50 24.67 21.16
C ALA A 164 7.69 24.03 20.02
N GLU A 165 7.37 24.78 18.96
CA GLU A 165 6.69 24.24 17.77
C GLU A 165 7.48 23.10 17.11
N VAL A 166 8.80 23.28 16.94
CA VAL A 166 9.65 22.27 16.30
C VAL A 166 9.85 21.06 17.21
N GLU A 167 9.94 21.24 18.53
CA GLU A 167 10.00 20.14 19.49
C GLU A 167 8.73 19.29 19.48
N ILE A 168 7.55 19.93 19.40
CA ILE A 168 6.27 19.22 19.24
C ILE A 168 6.24 18.45 17.93
N ALA A 169 6.61 19.08 16.81
CA ALA A 169 6.64 18.41 15.50
C ALA A 169 7.61 17.21 15.48
N ALA A 170 8.77 17.33 16.14
CA ALA A 170 9.73 16.24 16.28
C ALA A 170 9.20 15.11 17.18
N HIS A 171 8.51 15.45 18.27
CA HIS A 171 7.87 14.46 19.15
C HIS A 171 6.76 13.71 18.42
N ASP A 172 5.87 14.42 17.72
CA ASP A 172 4.79 13.82 16.95
C ASP A 172 5.34 12.88 15.87
N ALA A 173 6.36 13.32 15.12
CA ALA A 173 7.03 12.46 14.13
C ALA A 173 7.61 11.18 14.76
N ALA A 174 8.18 11.26 15.96
CA ALA A 174 8.67 10.09 16.69
C ALA A 174 7.53 9.17 17.17
N VAL A 175 6.43 9.72 17.69
CA VAL A 175 5.25 8.96 18.13
C VAL A 175 4.58 8.25 16.94
N PHE A 176 4.45 8.92 15.79
CA PHE A 176 3.94 8.29 14.57
C PHE A 176 4.86 7.17 14.08
N ALA A 177 6.18 7.33 14.17
CA ALA A 177 7.13 6.29 13.79
C ALA A 177 7.04 5.04 14.68
N VAL A 178 6.84 5.21 16.00
CA VAL A 178 6.66 4.10 16.95
C VAL A 178 5.35 3.35 16.71
N ARG A 179 4.23 4.09 16.57
CA ARG A 179 2.92 3.48 16.29
C ARG A 179 2.89 2.70 14.99
N ALA A 180 3.54 3.22 13.95
CA ALA A 180 3.66 2.52 12.67
C ALA A 180 4.48 1.22 12.76
N CYS A 181 5.31 1.05 13.79
CA CYS A 181 6.08 -0.16 14.03
C CYS A 181 5.30 -1.21 14.85
N GLU A 182 4.31 -0.80 15.65
CA GLU A 182 3.48 -1.69 16.47
C GLU A 182 2.31 -2.32 15.68
N THR A 183 1.96 -1.76 14.53
CA THR A 183 0.87 -2.24 13.66
C THR A 183 1.33 -3.18 12.55
N ASN A 184 2.60 -3.59 12.54
CA ASN A 184 3.21 -4.51 11.57
C ASN A 184 3.74 -5.75 12.29
#